data_AF-A0A3D0X5Z3-F1
#
_entry.id   AF-A0A3D0X5Z3-F1
#
_cell.length_a   1.000
_cell.length_b   1.000
_cell.length_c   1.000
_cell.angle_alpha   90.00
_cell.angle_beta   90.00
_cell.angle_gamma   90.00
#
_symmetry.space_group_name_H-M   'P 1'
#
loop_
_entity.id
_entity.type
_entity.pdbx_description
1 polymer ?
#
loop_
_entity_poly.entity_id
_entity_poly.type
_entity_poly.pdbx_seq_one_letter_code
_entity_poly.pdbx_strand_id
1 'polypeptide(L)'
;MNSSVKQAQKDGATIEDISSGLSLSVVKNALYKVIRASSPDELGKRIVVQGGTFLNDAVLRAFEQEMGVEVVRPNIAGLMGAYGAA
;
A
#
# COMPACT_ATOMS: atom_id res chain seq x y z
N MET A 1 10.20 -24.59 2.15
CA MET A 1 9.26 -23.45 2.06
C MET A 1 9.16 -23.00 0.61
N ASN A 2 8.02 -23.24 -0.06
CA ASN A 2 7.70 -22.53 -1.30
C ASN A 2 6.95 -21.27 -0.90
N SER A 3 7.45 -20.09 -1.28
CA SER A 3 6.68 -18.84 -1.12
C SER A 3 5.71 -18.69 -2.28
N SER A 4 4.57 -18.03 -2.05
CA SER A 4 3.58 -17.75 -3.10
C SER A 4 4.18 -16.99 -4.29
N VAL A 5 5.18 -16.14 -4.05
CA VAL A 5 5.94 -15.44 -5.10
C VAL A 5 6.73 -16.42 -5.96
N LYS A 6 7.46 -17.36 -5.34
CA LYS A 6 8.22 -18.38 -6.09
C LYS A 6 7.30 -19.30 -6.89
N GLN A 7 6.10 -19.58 -6.37
CA GLN A 7 5.10 -20.36 -7.09
C GLN A 7 4.55 -19.58 -8.29
N ALA A 8 4.14 -18.33 -8.11
CA ALA A 8 3.67 -17.47 -9.20
C ALA A 8 4.71 -17.33 -10.33
N GLN A 9 6.00 -17.21 -9.99
CA GLN A 9 7.08 -17.23 -10.97
C GLN A 9 7.16 -18.54 -11.76
N LYS A 10 7.01 -19.68 -11.09
CA LYS A 10 6.98 -21.01 -11.75
C LYS A 10 5.76 -21.18 -12.65
N ASP A 11 4.64 -20.61 -12.24
CA ASP A 11 3.37 -20.67 -12.98
C ASP A 11 3.34 -19.68 -14.16
N GLY A 12 4.44 -18.94 -14.39
CA GLY A 12 4.60 -18.05 -15.53
C GLY A 12 3.94 -16.68 -15.37
N ALA A 13 3.58 -16.28 -14.15
CA ALA A 13 3.09 -14.94 -13.88
C ALA A 13 4.15 -13.89 -14.26
N THR A 14 3.70 -12.79 -14.84
CA THR A 14 4.59 -11.70 -15.22
C THR A 14 5.17 -10.99 -13.99
N ILE A 15 6.25 -10.24 -14.16
CA ILE A 15 6.85 -9.47 -13.07
C ILE A 15 5.85 -8.39 -12.60
N GLU A 16 5.09 -7.84 -13.53
CA GLU A 16 4.03 -6.86 -13.32
C GLU A 16 2.90 -7.44 -12.45
N ASP A 17 2.44 -8.66 -12.75
CA ASP A 17 1.42 -9.35 -11.96
C ASP A 17 1.91 -9.65 -10.53
N ILE A 18 3.15 -10.11 -10.40
CA ILE A 18 3.75 -10.40 -9.08
C ILE A 18 3.91 -9.11 -8.27
N SER A 19 4.40 -8.03 -8.89
CA SER A 19 4.61 -6.73 -8.25
C SER A 19 3.30 -6.10 -7.79
N SER A 20 2.26 -6.17 -8.62
CA SER A 20 0.92 -5.68 -8.27
C SER A 20 0.31 -6.48 -7.11
N GLY A 21 0.41 -7.82 -7.16
CA GLY A 21 -0.05 -8.71 -6.09
C GLY A 21 0.66 -8.46 -4.76
N LEU A 22 1.97 -8.20 -4.79
CA LEU A 22 2.74 -7.81 -3.60
C LEU A 22 2.29 -6.47 -3.03
N SER A 23 2.09 -5.46 -3.88
CA SER A 23 1.65 -4.13 -3.46
C SER A 23 0.27 -4.20 -2.77
N LEU A 24 -0.68 -4.92 -3.37
CA LEU A 24 -1.99 -5.20 -2.77
C LEU A 24 -1.87 -5.99 -1.46
N SER A 25 -0.99 -6.98 -1.38
CA SER A 25 -0.79 -7.79 -0.16
C SER A 25 -0.29 -6.95 1.01
N VAL A 26 0.64 -6.02 0.75
CA VAL A 26 1.15 -5.08 1.78
C VAL A 26 0.04 -4.14 2.24
N VAL A 27 -0.73 -3.55 1.31
CA VAL A 27 -1.86 -2.66 1.62
C VAL A 27 -2.92 -3.37 2.46
N LYS A 28 -3.35 -4.57 2.04
CA LYS A 28 -4.35 -5.36 2.79
C LYS A 28 -3.86 -5.77 4.16
N ASN A 29 -2.57 -6.08 4.31
CA ASN A 29 -1.98 -6.35 5.61
C ASN A 29 -2.07 -5.11 6.52
N ALA A 30 -1.67 -3.95 6.02
CA ALA A 30 -1.71 -2.70 6.78
C ALA A 30 -3.14 -2.36 7.21
N LEU A 31 -4.10 -2.37 6.27
CA LEU A 31 -5.49 -2.00 6.53
C LEU A 31 -6.19 -2.97 7.49
N TYR A 32 -6.17 -4.26 7.17
CA TYR A 32 -7.05 -5.22 7.84
C TYR A 32 -6.41 -5.96 9.02
N LYS A 33 -5.07 -6.08 9.06
CA LYS A 33 -4.38 -6.78 10.16
C LYS A 33 -3.76 -5.83 11.18
N VAL A 34 -3.17 -4.72 10.72
CA VAL A 34 -2.48 -3.76 11.60
C VAL A 34 -3.45 -2.70 12.09
N ILE A 35 -4.05 -1.93 11.17
CA ILE A 35 -5.01 -0.87 11.50
C ILE A 35 -6.34 -1.47 11.97
N ARG A 36 -6.70 -2.65 11.43
CA ARG A 36 -7.94 -3.38 11.73
C ARG A 36 -9.20 -2.58 11.37
N ALA A 37 -9.14 -1.83 10.27
CA ALA A 37 -10.32 -1.19 9.72
C ALA A 37 -11.29 -2.27 9.24
N SER A 38 -12.55 -2.22 9.68
CA SER A 38 -13.58 -3.15 9.24
C SER A 38 -14.08 -2.82 7.84
N SER A 39 -13.92 -1.55 7.44
CA SER A 39 -14.25 -1.06 6.09
C SER A 39 -13.44 0.21 5.78
N PRO A 40 -13.27 0.58 4.49
CA PRO A 40 -12.64 1.84 4.11
C PRO A 40 -13.30 3.07 4.72
N ASP A 41 -14.63 3.04 4.90
CA ASP A 41 -15.41 4.16 5.45
C ASP A 41 -15.00 4.54 6.89
N GLU A 42 -14.49 3.58 7.67
CA GLU A 42 -14.01 3.84 9.04
C GLU A 42 -12.77 4.73 9.10
N LEU A 43 -11.99 4.77 8.03
CA LEU A 43 -10.78 5.62 7.94
C LEU A 43 -11.11 7.06 7.54
N GLY A 44 -12.37 7.33 7.20
CA GLY A 44 -12.86 8.63 6.80
C GLY A 44 -12.52 9.01 5.35
N LYS A 45 -12.96 10.19 4.94
CA LYS A 45 -12.90 10.66 3.55
C LYS A 45 -11.65 11.48 3.21
N ARG A 46 -10.85 11.84 4.22
CA ARG A 46 -9.65 12.67 4.06
C ARG A 46 -8.45 11.88 4.56
N ILE A 47 -7.82 11.15 3.65
CA ILE A 47 -6.70 10.29 3.97
C ILE A 47 -5.42 10.92 3.43
N VAL A 48 -4.42 11.00 4.30
CA VAL A 48 -3.05 11.38 3.93
C VAL A 48 -2.16 10.17 4.14
N VAL A 49 -1.35 9.86 3.14
CA VAL A 49 -0.36 8.78 3.21
C VAL A 49 1.06 9.35 3.26
N GLN A 50 1.90 8.77 4.11
CA GLN A 50 3.25 9.25 4.39
C GLN A 50 4.21 8.10 4.71
N GLY A 51 5.51 8.38 4.66
CA GLY A 51 6.58 7.40 4.85
C GLY A 51 7.17 6.86 3.54
N GLY A 52 8.33 6.21 3.63
CA GLY A 52 9.10 5.76 2.47
C GLY A 52 8.36 4.76 1.57
N THR A 53 7.49 3.94 2.14
CA THR A 53 6.67 2.97 1.38
C THR A 53 5.79 3.65 0.33
N PHE A 54 5.23 4.82 0.64
CA PHE A 54 4.36 5.57 -0.27
C PHE A 54 5.12 6.37 -1.34
N LEU A 55 6.45 6.31 -1.38
CA LEU A 55 7.24 6.72 -2.55
C LEU A 55 7.07 5.74 -3.72
N ASN A 56 6.57 4.52 -3.47
CA ASN A 56 6.22 3.57 -4.50
C ASN A 56 4.80 3.83 -5.02
N ASP A 57 4.70 4.21 -6.30
CA ASP A 57 3.41 4.53 -6.95
C ASP A 57 2.47 3.32 -7.05
N ALA A 58 2.99 2.10 -7.16
CA ALA A 58 2.16 0.90 -7.17
C ALA A 58 1.50 0.64 -5.81
N VAL A 59 2.18 0.95 -4.70
CA VAL A 59 1.60 0.83 -3.35
C VAL A 59 0.59 1.94 -3.11
N LEU A 60 0.89 3.18 -3.53
CA LEU A 60 -0.07 4.28 -3.49
C LEU A 60 -1.35 3.91 -4.25
N ARG A 61 -1.20 3.42 -5.48
CA ARG A 61 -2.34 3.05 -6.33
C ARG A 61 -3.14 1.89 -5.75
N ALA A 62 -2.46 0.86 -5.24
CA ALA A 62 -3.11 -0.26 -4.57
C ALA A 62 -3.90 0.19 -3.34
N PHE A 63 -3.39 1.17 -2.59
CA PHE A 63 -4.10 1.75 -1.45
C PHE A 63 -5.38 2.48 -1.87
N GLU A 64 -5.31 3.35 -2.87
CA GLU A 64 -6.48 4.06 -3.41
C GLU A 64 -7.55 3.10 -3.93
N GLN A 65 -7.13 2.05 -4.64
CA GLN A 65 -8.05 1.04 -5.18
C GLN A 65 -8.74 0.25 -4.07
N GLU A 66 -8.00 -0.17 -3.05
CA GLU A 66 -8.56 -0.91 -1.91
C GLU A 66 -9.50 -0.04 -1.08
N MET A 67 -9.19 1.25 -0.97
CA MET A 67 -9.97 2.22 -0.18
C MET A 67 -11.13 2.86 -0.94
N GLY A 68 -11.14 2.78 -2.27
CA GLY A 68 -12.16 3.43 -3.10
C GLY A 68 -12.16 4.96 -3.04
N VAL A 69 -11.08 5.58 -2.54
CA VAL A 69 -10.93 7.03 -2.43
C VAL A 69 -9.56 7.47 -2.93
N GLU A 70 -9.49 8.67 -3.49
CA GLU A 70 -8.23 9.33 -3.80
C GLU A 70 -7.58 9.82 -2.50
N VAL A 71 -6.30 9.55 -2.34
CA VAL A 71 -5.57 9.89 -1.11
C VAL A 71 -4.53 10.97 -1.38
N VAL A 72 -4.28 11.81 -0.37
CA VAL A 72 -3.28 12.86 -0.49
C VAL A 72 -1.91 12.29 -0.14
N ARG A 73 -1.00 12.26 -1.11
CA ARG A 73 0.43 12.02 -0.88
C ARG A 73 1.19 13.35 -0.96
N PRO A 74 1.75 13.87 0.15
CA PRO A 74 2.61 15.05 0.11
C PRO A 74 3.82 14.84 -0.79
N ASN A 75 4.29 15.90 -1.46
CA ASN A 75 5.53 15.87 -2.24
C ASN A 75 6.77 15.51 -1.41
N ILE A 76 6.69 15.67 -0.08
CA ILE A 76 7.72 15.30 0.89
C ILE A 76 7.29 14.10 1.76
N ALA A 77 6.43 13.19 1.25
CA ALA A 77 5.88 12.06 2.01
C ALA A 77 6.94 11.25 2.78
N GLY A 78 8.13 11.04 2.20
CA GLY A 78 9.23 10.33 2.85
C GLY A 78 9.92 11.08 4.00
N LEU A 79 9.70 12.39 4.12
CA LEU A 79 10.35 13.28 5.10
C LEU A 79 9.39 13.75 6.21
N MET A 80 8.10 13.41 6.13
CA MET A 80 7.08 13.94 7.05
C MET A 80 7.38 13.69 8.53
N GLY A 81 8.02 12.56 8.87
CA GLY A 81 8.45 12.28 10.25
C GLY A 81 9.53 13.25 10.76
N ALA A 82 10.51 13.59 9.91
CA ALA A 82 11.54 14.57 10.25
C ALA A 82 10.96 15.99 10.28
N TYR A 83 10.10 16.31 9.32
CA TYR A 83 9.40 17.61 9.27
C TYR A 83 8.58 17.86 10.53
N GLY A 84 7.88 16.85 11.05
CA GLY A 84 7.08 16.98 12.28
C GLY A 84 7.90 17.05 13.57
N ALA A 85 9.19 16.74 13.54
CA ALA A 85 10.08 16.80 14.70
C ALA A 85 10.81 18.15 14.84
N ALA A 86 10.85 18.97 13.78
CA ALA A 86 11.46 20.29 13.75
C ALA A 86 10.53 21.36 14.34
#